data_AF-X1IGJ5-F1
#
_entry.id   AF-X1IGJ5-F1
#
_cell.length_a   1.000
_cell.length_b   1.000
_cell.length_c   1.000
_cell.angle_alpha   90.00
_cell.angle_beta   90.00
_cell.angle_gamma   90.00
#
_symmetry.space_group_name_H-M   'P 1'
#
loop_
_entity.id
_entity.type
_entity.pdbx_description
1 polymer ?
#
loop_
_entity_poly.entity_id
_entity_poly.type
_entity_poly.pdbx_seq_one_letter_code
_entity_poly.pdbx_strand_id
1 'polypeptide(L)'
;ATYLEELGYNAAAVFPNFKYREDVPGWEVNIPEISLKLIAIRSGTVSLGFSGNVGLKGYGAMIILGCVVTSAKLTPTNPIPQDESFCDECKLCQKVCALRMFGSDDLDTITIGGYAFSCAKRVNLARCQIVCGGLSGLDKSKKWSTWSPGRYPFPTSDKEVMRLLATSINNALKWPESGDEIGVDVYELKNHEDFLNALGDDKEKLVNMIKETKLTCGNCQLICWGDPKETAENYRILTNSGCILQKETGEIIVLPHEEAER
;
A
#
# COMPACT_ATOMS: atom_id res chain seq x y z
N ALA A 1 23.77 -9.54 6.21
CA ALA A 1 23.79 -10.87 6.87
C ALA A 1 25.22 -11.42 6.84
N THR A 2 25.80 -11.62 5.66
CA THR A 2 27.17 -12.13 5.45
C THR A 2 28.23 -11.54 6.38
N TYR A 3 28.30 -10.22 6.51
CA TYR A 3 29.26 -9.59 7.42
C TYR A 3 29.14 -10.04 8.89
N LEU A 4 27.92 -10.29 9.39
CA LEU A 4 27.72 -10.80 10.76
C LEU A 4 28.07 -12.28 10.88
N GLU A 5 27.85 -13.05 9.80
CA GLU A 5 28.24 -14.47 9.73
C GLU A 5 29.76 -14.62 9.74
N GLU A 6 30.49 -13.75 9.04
CA GLU A 6 31.96 -13.68 9.07
C GLU A 6 32.51 -13.37 10.46
N LEU A 7 31.75 -12.63 11.28
CA LEU A 7 32.08 -12.36 12.69
C LEU A 7 31.69 -13.51 13.64
N GLY A 8 31.16 -14.63 13.12
CA GLY A 8 30.79 -15.81 13.90
C GLY A 8 29.40 -15.77 14.53
N TYR A 9 28.53 -14.86 14.09
CA TYR A 9 27.13 -14.80 14.54
C TYR A 9 26.18 -15.45 13.53
N ASN A 10 25.09 -16.04 14.00
CA ASN A 10 23.99 -16.43 13.11
C ASN A 10 23.33 -15.15 12.60
N ALA A 11 23.04 -15.05 11.30
CA ALA A 11 22.30 -13.93 10.74
C ALA A 11 21.40 -14.36 9.57
N ALA A 12 20.29 -13.65 9.39
CA ALA A 12 19.38 -13.87 8.27
C ALA A 12 18.86 -12.52 7.76
N ALA A 13 18.97 -12.29 6.45
CA ALA A 13 18.34 -11.14 5.82
C ALA A 13 16.82 -11.39 5.72
N VAL A 14 16.02 -10.39 6.07
CA VAL A 14 14.56 -10.46 5.97
C VAL A 14 14.14 -9.97 4.60
N PHE A 15 13.42 -10.81 3.85
CA PHE A 15 12.85 -10.43 2.58
C PHE A 15 11.69 -9.44 2.79
N PRO A 16 11.69 -8.26 2.13
CA PRO A 16 10.90 -7.13 2.59
C PRO A 16 9.39 -7.19 2.33
N ASN A 17 8.95 -7.98 1.34
CA ASN A 17 7.53 -8.08 0.96
C ASN A 17 7.19 -9.51 0.53
N PHE A 18 5.91 -9.88 0.53
CA PHE A 18 5.40 -11.14 -0.04
C PHE A 18 5.92 -12.46 0.57
N LYS A 19 6.67 -12.42 1.68
CA LYS A 19 7.03 -13.61 2.44
C LYS A 19 6.13 -13.77 3.67
N TYR A 20 5.21 -14.72 3.60
CA TYR A 20 4.19 -14.96 4.62
C TYR A 20 4.39 -16.30 5.34
N ARG A 21 3.75 -16.41 6.50
CA ARG A 21 3.77 -17.58 7.39
C ARG A 21 2.89 -18.70 6.85
N GLU A 22 3.41 -19.54 5.94
CA GLU A 22 2.67 -20.65 5.32
C GLU A 22 2.14 -21.70 6.32
N ASP A 23 2.63 -21.67 7.57
CA ASP A 23 2.17 -22.52 8.67
C ASP A 23 0.81 -22.12 9.28
N VAL A 24 0.24 -20.98 8.88
CA VAL A 24 -1.01 -20.43 9.47
C VAL A 24 -2.19 -20.59 8.50
N PRO A 25 -3.35 -21.12 8.94
CA PRO A 25 -4.53 -21.16 8.08
C PRO A 25 -4.94 -19.75 7.59
N GLY A 26 -5.06 -19.56 6.27
CA GLY A 26 -5.36 -18.26 5.66
C GLY A 26 -4.14 -17.31 5.60
N TRP A 27 -2.92 -17.85 5.58
CA TRP A 27 -1.68 -17.07 5.52
C TRP A 27 -1.56 -16.22 4.26
N GLU A 28 -2.19 -16.66 3.16
CA GLU A 28 -2.21 -15.99 1.85
C GLU A 28 -2.73 -14.55 1.97
N VAL A 29 -3.47 -14.28 3.05
CA VAL A 29 -4.10 -12.99 3.29
C VAL A 29 -3.61 -12.25 4.54
N ASN A 30 -2.77 -12.80 5.45
CA ASN A 30 -2.70 -12.14 6.77
C ASN A 30 -1.44 -12.04 7.64
N ILE A 31 -0.33 -12.77 7.54
CA ILE A 31 0.78 -12.53 8.51
C ILE A 31 2.18 -12.76 7.91
N PRO A 32 3.02 -11.72 7.72
CA PRO A 32 4.41 -11.92 7.34
C PRO A 32 5.18 -12.57 8.50
N GLU A 33 6.27 -13.28 8.20
CA GLU A 33 7.14 -13.83 9.26
C GLU A 33 7.60 -12.74 10.23
N ILE A 34 7.93 -11.56 9.68
CA ILE A 34 8.41 -10.40 10.40
C ILE A 34 7.81 -9.14 9.77
N SER A 35 7.22 -8.26 10.58
CA SER A 35 6.79 -6.94 10.10
C SER A 35 7.93 -5.93 10.21
N LEU A 36 8.54 -5.60 9.07
CA LEU A 36 9.60 -4.59 8.99
C LEU A 36 9.16 -3.24 9.55
N LYS A 37 7.91 -2.83 9.30
CA LYS A 37 7.38 -1.56 9.82
C LYS A 37 7.34 -1.54 11.35
N LEU A 38 6.85 -2.61 11.98
CA LEU A 38 6.73 -2.67 13.44
C LEU A 38 8.08 -2.71 14.12
N ILE A 39 9.04 -3.44 13.56
CA ILE A 39 10.42 -3.43 14.09
C ILE A 39 11.04 -2.05 13.91
N ALA A 40 10.89 -1.42 12.74
CA ALA A 40 11.51 -0.14 12.44
C ALA A 40 10.98 1.02 13.31
N ILE A 41 9.67 1.06 13.61
CA ILE A 41 9.12 2.06 14.56
C ILE A 41 9.60 1.78 15.98
N ARG A 42 9.70 0.50 16.37
CA ARG A 42 10.16 0.14 17.70
C ARG A 42 11.65 0.45 17.88
N SER A 43 12.48 0.25 16.86
CA SER A 43 13.91 0.54 16.91
C SER A 43 14.25 2.01 16.69
N GLY A 44 13.26 2.88 16.48
CA GLY A 44 13.51 4.30 16.20
C GLY A 44 14.26 4.54 14.89
N THR A 45 14.15 3.62 13.94
CA THR A 45 14.68 3.80 12.58
C THR A 45 13.78 4.71 11.76
N VAL A 46 12.48 4.71 12.09
CA VAL A 46 11.42 5.52 11.46
C VAL A 46 10.36 5.82 12.53
N SER A 47 9.53 6.85 12.29
CA SER A 47 8.34 7.13 13.11
C SER A 47 7.06 6.66 12.39
N LEU A 48 5.99 6.42 13.15
CA LEU A 48 4.68 6.03 12.63
C LEU A 48 3.86 7.28 12.28
N GLY A 49 3.24 7.30 11.10
CA GLY A 49 2.31 8.37 10.71
C GLY A 49 0.84 7.97 10.84
N PHE A 50 -0.05 8.96 10.79
CA PHE A 50 -1.50 8.78 10.89
C PHE A 50 -2.05 7.74 9.89
N SER A 51 -1.57 7.76 8.64
CA SER A 51 -1.97 6.77 7.62
C SER A 51 -1.42 5.37 7.87
N GLY A 52 -0.63 5.14 8.91
CA GLY A 52 0.13 3.91 9.16
C GLY A 52 1.26 3.63 8.16
N ASN A 53 1.60 4.62 7.33
CA ASN A 53 2.91 4.69 6.70
C ASN A 53 3.95 5.04 7.76
N VAL A 54 5.20 4.69 7.50
CA VAL A 54 6.33 5.01 8.35
C VAL A 54 7.32 5.89 7.60
N GLY A 55 8.03 6.75 8.31
CA GLY A 55 8.85 7.77 7.66
C GLY A 55 9.83 8.47 8.59
N LEU A 56 10.58 9.40 8.00
CA LEU A 56 11.59 10.21 8.68
C LEU A 56 11.33 11.70 8.45
N LYS A 57 11.60 12.53 9.45
CA LYS A 57 11.49 13.98 9.32
C LYS A 57 12.46 14.47 8.22
N GLY A 58 11.96 15.29 7.30
CA GLY A 58 12.71 15.77 6.13
C GLY A 58 12.85 14.79 4.95
N TYR A 59 12.42 13.53 5.09
CA TYR A 59 12.40 12.55 3.98
C TYR A 59 10.99 11.98 3.73
N GLY A 60 10.12 12.05 4.74
CA GLY A 60 8.76 11.57 4.68
C GLY A 60 8.64 10.06 4.64
N ALA A 61 7.59 9.59 4.00
CA ALA A 61 7.20 8.19 3.93
C ALA A 61 7.74 7.46 2.68
N MET A 62 8.45 8.15 1.79
CA MET A 62 9.02 7.56 0.57
C MET A 62 10.33 6.83 0.86
N ILE A 63 10.24 5.77 1.66
CA ILE A 63 11.38 4.98 2.12
C ILE A 63 11.15 3.49 1.87
N ILE A 64 12.24 2.74 1.75
CA ILE A 64 12.22 1.28 1.69
C ILE A 64 12.90 0.74 2.95
N LEU A 65 12.30 -0.26 3.58
CA LEU A 65 12.83 -0.89 4.77
C LEU A 65 13.52 -2.21 4.42
N GLY A 66 14.59 -2.49 5.14
CA GLY A 66 15.25 -3.80 5.18
C GLY A 66 15.62 -4.16 6.62
N CYS A 67 15.83 -5.44 6.89
CA CYS A 67 16.24 -5.91 8.21
C CYS A 67 17.16 -7.12 8.09
N VAL A 68 18.04 -7.26 9.08
CA VAL A 68 18.80 -8.48 9.35
C VAL A 68 18.51 -8.89 10.79
N VAL A 69 18.11 -10.15 10.97
CA VAL A 69 17.98 -10.77 12.29
C VAL A 69 19.29 -11.47 12.60
N THR A 70 19.80 -11.36 13.83
CA THR A 70 21.08 -11.96 14.22
C THR A 70 21.13 -12.42 15.68
N SER A 71 22.02 -13.37 15.99
CA SER A 71 22.35 -13.76 17.37
C SER A 71 23.33 -12.81 18.08
N ALA A 72 23.93 -11.85 17.36
CA ALA A 72 24.80 -10.84 17.95
C ALA A 72 24.09 -10.06 19.07
N LYS A 73 24.80 -9.77 20.16
CA LYS A 73 24.26 -9.00 21.29
C LYS A 73 24.43 -7.51 21.01
N LEU A 74 23.32 -6.83 20.71
CA LEU A 74 23.29 -5.41 20.40
C LEU A 74 22.53 -4.65 21.49
N THR A 75 22.91 -3.39 21.71
CA THR A 75 22.17 -2.49 22.60
C THR A 75 20.93 -1.97 21.86
N PRO A 76 19.70 -2.21 22.36
CA PRO A 76 18.49 -1.71 21.72
C PRO A 76 18.43 -0.18 21.75
N THR A 77 17.90 0.40 20.68
CA THR A 77 17.57 1.82 20.59
C THR A 77 16.12 2.07 21.06
N ASN A 78 15.85 3.32 21.42
CA ASN A 78 14.50 3.79 21.71
C ASN A 78 13.78 4.17 20.41
N PRO A 79 12.43 4.15 20.40
CA PRO A 79 11.65 4.74 19.32
C PRO A 79 11.97 6.23 19.13
N ILE A 80 11.71 6.75 17.92
CA ILE A 80 11.77 8.20 17.66
C ILE A 80 10.70 8.90 18.51
N PRO A 81 11.05 9.94 19.29
CA PRO A 81 10.10 10.75 20.03
C PRO A 81 9.03 11.39 19.13
N GLN A 82 7.83 11.61 19.67
CA GLN A 82 6.71 12.12 18.87
C GLN A 82 6.97 13.51 18.28
N ASP A 83 7.70 14.38 18.98
CA ASP A 83 8.10 15.73 18.53
C ASP A 83 9.17 15.71 17.43
N GLU A 84 9.85 14.57 17.27
CA GLU A 84 10.78 14.29 16.17
C GLU A 84 10.12 13.47 15.04
N SER A 85 8.83 13.12 15.18
CA SER A 85 8.09 12.38 14.17
C SER A 85 8.05 13.13 12.84
N PHE A 86 8.03 12.37 11.73
CA PHE A 86 7.78 12.94 10.41
C PHE A 86 6.33 13.39 10.24
N CYS A 87 5.40 12.81 11.01
CA CYS A 87 3.98 13.05 10.85
C CYS A 87 3.50 14.07 11.88
N ASP A 88 2.94 15.17 11.38
CA ASP A 88 2.31 16.24 12.15
C ASP A 88 0.79 16.05 12.32
N GLU A 89 0.28 14.86 11.96
CA GLU A 89 -1.15 14.54 11.95
C GLU A 89 -2.03 15.50 11.12
N CYS A 90 -1.51 16.07 10.02
CA CYS A 90 -2.31 16.92 9.11
C CYS A 90 -3.48 16.19 8.41
N LYS A 91 -3.50 14.85 8.41
CA LYS A 91 -4.53 13.97 7.81
C LYS A 91 -4.76 14.17 6.29
N LEU A 92 -3.86 14.84 5.57
CA LEU A 92 -3.97 14.96 4.10
C LEU A 92 -3.91 13.59 3.40
N CYS A 93 -3.16 12.64 3.96
CA CYS A 93 -3.10 11.24 3.51
C CYS A 93 -4.47 10.54 3.46
N GLN A 94 -5.39 10.88 4.37
CA GLN A 94 -6.77 10.40 4.37
C GLN A 94 -7.55 11.00 3.19
N LYS A 95 -7.33 12.29 2.88
CA LYS A 95 -8.01 13.00 1.79
C LYS A 95 -7.61 12.50 0.41
N VAL A 96 -6.38 12.00 0.24
CA VAL A 96 -5.86 11.48 -1.04
C VAL A 96 -5.97 9.97 -1.22
N CYS A 97 -6.47 9.25 -0.22
CA CYS A 97 -6.86 7.86 -0.42
C CYS A 97 -8.20 7.84 -1.17
N ALA A 98 -8.23 7.55 -2.47
CA ALA A 98 -9.44 7.66 -3.31
C ALA A 98 -10.69 6.98 -2.71
N LEU A 99 -10.50 5.84 -2.02
CA LEU A 99 -11.58 5.12 -1.30
C LEU A 99 -11.60 5.31 0.22
N ARG A 100 -10.81 6.24 0.78
CA ARG A 100 -10.81 6.65 2.19
C ARG A 100 -10.64 5.48 3.17
N MET A 101 -9.68 4.58 2.93
CA MET A 101 -9.40 3.44 3.84
C MET A 101 -9.09 3.89 5.28
N PHE A 102 -8.40 5.01 5.44
CA PHE A 102 -8.06 5.63 6.73
C PHE A 102 -9.16 6.61 7.19
N GLY A 103 -10.39 6.42 6.73
CA GLY A 103 -11.50 7.35 6.91
C GLY A 103 -12.09 7.39 8.32
N SER A 104 -11.65 6.50 9.21
CA SER A 104 -12.13 6.39 10.58
C SER A 104 -11.61 7.55 11.44
N ASP A 105 -12.44 8.02 12.37
CA ASP A 105 -12.01 8.90 13.45
C ASP A 105 -11.38 8.12 14.62
N ASP A 106 -11.57 6.79 14.64
CA ASP A 106 -10.95 5.90 15.62
C ASP A 106 -9.48 5.63 15.29
N LEU A 107 -8.69 5.33 16.33
CA LEU A 107 -7.32 4.88 16.23
C LEU A 107 -7.22 3.38 16.53
N ASP A 108 -6.33 2.70 15.82
CA ASP A 108 -5.83 1.38 16.20
C ASP A 108 -4.49 1.55 16.91
N THR A 109 -4.30 0.82 18.01
CA THR A 109 -3.06 0.84 18.81
C THR A 109 -2.33 -0.49 18.69
N ILE A 110 -1.05 -0.39 18.41
CA ILE A 110 -0.12 -1.52 18.28
C ILE A 110 0.86 -1.48 19.43
N THR A 111 0.97 -2.57 20.18
CA THR A 111 1.93 -2.70 21.28
C THR A 111 3.07 -3.62 20.87
N ILE A 112 4.31 -3.11 20.91
CA ILE A 112 5.51 -3.89 20.60
C ILE A 112 6.68 -3.48 21.48
N GLY A 113 7.38 -4.47 22.06
CA GLY A 113 8.58 -4.24 22.87
C GLY A 113 8.40 -3.29 24.04
N GLY A 114 7.20 -3.26 24.64
CA GLY A 114 6.82 -2.39 25.77
C GLY A 114 6.29 -1.00 25.40
N TYR A 115 6.19 -0.67 24.11
CA TYR A 115 5.74 0.64 23.63
C TYR A 115 4.44 0.51 22.86
N ALA A 116 3.60 1.53 22.94
CA ALA A 116 2.35 1.64 22.21
C ALA A 116 2.48 2.69 21.09
N PHE A 117 1.97 2.35 19.90
CA PHE A 117 1.95 3.22 18.73
C PHE A 117 0.55 3.24 18.15
N SER A 118 0.03 4.40 17.77
CA SER A 118 -1.35 4.52 17.26
C SER A 118 -1.38 5.11 15.85
N CYS A 119 -2.31 4.64 15.04
CA CYS A 119 -2.59 5.19 13.72
C CYS A 119 -4.08 5.09 13.40
N ALA A 120 -4.53 5.68 12.29
CA ALA A 120 -5.93 5.62 11.88
C ALA A 120 -6.41 4.19 11.72
N LYS A 121 -7.51 3.85 12.41
CA LYS A 121 -8.17 2.55 12.26
C LYS A 121 -8.60 2.35 10.81
N ARG A 122 -8.33 1.15 10.28
CA ARG A 122 -8.69 0.82 8.90
C ARG A 122 -10.18 0.55 8.84
N VAL A 123 -10.90 1.30 8.00
CA VAL A 123 -12.35 1.10 7.81
C VAL A 123 -12.58 -0.25 7.13
N ASN A 124 -11.85 -0.50 6.03
CA ASN A 124 -11.93 -1.76 5.28
C ASN A 124 -10.68 -1.91 4.40
N LEU A 125 -9.92 -2.99 4.58
CA LEU A 125 -8.66 -3.24 3.85
C LEU A 125 -8.87 -3.44 2.34
N ALA A 126 -10.03 -3.94 1.91
CA ALA A 126 -10.35 -4.12 0.50
C ALA A 126 -10.38 -2.78 -0.27
N ARG A 127 -10.63 -1.66 0.43
CA ARG A 127 -10.52 -0.32 -0.18
C ARG A 127 -9.11 -0.05 -0.71
N CYS A 128 -8.06 -0.50 -0.02
CA CYS A 128 -6.68 -0.39 -0.49
C CYS A 128 -6.40 -1.35 -1.65
N GLN A 129 -6.88 -2.59 -1.58
CA GLN A 129 -6.73 -3.55 -2.67
C GLN A 129 -7.34 -3.01 -3.98
N ILE A 130 -8.52 -2.41 -3.90
CA ILE A 130 -9.20 -1.82 -5.06
C ILE A 130 -8.38 -0.65 -5.66
N VAL A 131 -7.87 0.27 -4.83
CA VAL A 131 -7.20 1.48 -5.34
C VAL A 131 -5.72 1.31 -5.61
N CYS A 132 -4.96 0.77 -4.65
CA CYS A 132 -3.54 0.54 -4.80
C CYS A 132 -3.27 -0.61 -5.74
N GLY A 133 -4.11 -1.66 -5.74
CA GLY A 133 -4.04 -2.76 -6.71
C GLY A 133 -4.57 -2.40 -8.10
N GLY A 134 -4.96 -1.14 -8.34
CA GLY A 134 -5.24 -0.64 -9.70
C GLY A 134 -6.57 -1.02 -10.32
N LEU A 135 -7.50 -1.56 -9.55
CA LEU A 135 -8.85 -1.91 -10.03
C LEU A 135 -9.77 -0.69 -10.17
N SER A 136 -9.55 0.37 -9.39
CA SER A 136 -10.26 1.65 -9.49
C SER A 136 -9.39 2.81 -9.04
N GLY A 137 -9.51 3.97 -9.68
CA GLY A 137 -8.70 5.15 -9.34
C GLY A 137 -9.47 6.41 -8.99
N LEU A 138 -10.75 6.51 -9.35
CA LEU A 138 -11.48 7.78 -9.27
C LEU A 138 -11.71 8.23 -7.82
N ASP A 139 -11.30 9.46 -7.50
CA ASP A 139 -11.59 10.05 -6.20
C ASP A 139 -13.10 10.30 -6.01
N LYS A 140 -13.57 10.31 -4.76
CA LYS A 140 -14.96 10.64 -4.40
C LYS A 140 -15.45 11.96 -5.02
N SER A 141 -14.57 12.95 -5.16
CA SER A 141 -14.88 14.25 -5.78
C SER A 141 -15.05 14.18 -7.30
N LYS A 142 -14.59 13.10 -7.93
CA LYS A 142 -14.48 12.90 -9.39
C LYS A 142 -13.53 13.88 -10.11
N LYS A 143 -12.78 14.70 -9.37
CA LYS A 143 -11.91 15.74 -9.93
C LYS A 143 -10.50 15.26 -10.28
N TRP A 144 -10.10 14.13 -9.72
CA TRP A 144 -8.80 13.52 -9.98
C TRP A 144 -8.89 12.00 -9.76
N SER A 145 -7.88 11.26 -10.23
CA SER A 145 -7.78 9.81 -10.02
C SER A 145 -6.36 9.36 -9.70
N THR A 146 -6.21 8.11 -9.26
CA THR A 146 -4.92 7.39 -9.30
C THR A 146 -4.54 7.06 -10.74
N TRP A 147 -3.41 6.34 -10.95
CA TRP A 147 -3.02 5.80 -12.26
C TRP A 147 -3.92 4.66 -12.77
N SER A 148 -4.96 4.28 -12.03
CA SER A 148 -5.92 3.28 -12.50
C SER A 148 -6.94 3.91 -13.44
N PRO A 149 -7.23 3.26 -14.59
CA PRO A 149 -8.32 3.69 -15.47
C PRO A 149 -9.71 3.33 -14.92
N GLY A 150 -9.80 2.50 -13.87
CA GLY A 150 -11.08 2.08 -13.31
C GLY A 150 -11.91 3.25 -12.77
N ARG A 151 -13.18 3.30 -13.20
CA ARG A 151 -14.15 4.35 -12.87
C ARG A 151 -15.40 3.73 -12.26
N TYR A 152 -15.56 3.90 -10.95
CA TYR A 152 -16.69 3.36 -10.23
C TYR A 152 -17.22 4.37 -9.20
N PRO A 153 -18.51 4.31 -8.86
CA PRO A 153 -19.07 5.08 -7.75
C PRO A 153 -18.34 4.81 -6.43
N PHE A 154 -18.24 5.85 -5.60
CA PHE A 154 -17.66 5.72 -4.27
C PHE A 154 -18.53 4.81 -3.38
N PRO A 155 -17.99 3.72 -2.81
CA PRO A 155 -18.73 2.81 -1.95
C PRO A 155 -18.92 3.40 -0.54
N THR A 156 -20.15 3.41 -0.07
CA THR A 156 -20.59 3.99 1.21
C THR A 156 -20.75 2.96 2.33
N SER A 157 -20.70 1.67 2.01
CA SER A 157 -20.79 0.56 2.98
C SER A 157 -19.82 -0.58 2.63
N ASP A 158 -19.53 -1.47 3.58
CA ASP A 158 -18.67 -2.63 3.33
C ASP A 158 -19.25 -3.59 2.29
N LYS A 159 -20.57 -3.74 2.26
CA LYS A 159 -21.26 -4.51 1.22
C LYS A 159 -21.01 -3.93 -0.17
N GLU A 160 -21.02 -2.61 -0.30
CA GLU A 160 -20.67 -1.93 -1.56
C GLU A 160 -19.18 -2.04 -1.89
N VAL A 161 -18.29 -2.02 -0.90
CA VAL A 161 -16.85 -2.27 -1.12
C VAL A 161 -16.64 -3.66 -1.71
N MET A 162 -17.28 -4.70 -1.15
CA MET A 162 -17.11 -6.06 -1.66
C MET A 162 -17.73 -6.26 -3.06
N ARG A 163 -18.87 -5.62 -3.33
CA ARG A 163 -19.44 -5.59 -4.69
C ARG A 163 -18.49 -4.90 -5.66
N LEU A 164 -17.94 -3.75 -5.28
CA LEU A 164 -16.98 -3.02 -6.09
C LEU A 164 -15.75 -3.88 -6.38
N LEU A 165 -15.19 -4.56 -5.38
CA LEU A 165 -14.06 -5.48 -5.58
C LEU A 165 -14.38 -6.52 -6.66
N ALA A 166 -15.48 -7.26 -6.51
CA ALA A 166 -15.87 -8.29 -7.47
C ALA A 166 -16.12 -7.74 -8.89
N THR A 167 -16.87 -6.64 -9.02
CA THR A 167 -17.14 -6.01 -10.32
C THR A 167 -15.88 -5.46 -10.97
N SER A 168 -15.01 -4.83 -10.19
CA SER A 168 -13.78 -4.22 -10.70
C SER A 168 -12.77 -5.25 -11.20
N ILE A 169 -12.65 -6.42 -10.54
CA ILE A 169 -11.87 -7.56 -11.03
C ILE A 169 -12.41 -8.04 -12.38
N ASN A 170 -13.71 -8.33 -12.47
CA ASN A 170 -14.33 -8.82 -13.71
C ASN A 170 -14.17 -7.86 -14.89
N ASN A 171 -14.11 -6.56 -14.62
CA ASN A 171 -13.90 -5.54 -15.64
C ASN A 171 -12.42 -5.38 -15.99
N ALA A 172 -11.52 -5.42 -15.01
CA ALA A 172 -10.08 -5.35 -15.23
C ALA A 172 -9.58 -6.49 -16.14
N LEU A 173 -10.16 -7.69 -16.02
CA LEU A 173 -9.90 -8.82 -16.92
C LEU A 173 -10.27 -8.58 -18.40
N LYS A 174 -10.99 -7.50 -18.70
CA LYS A 174 -11.42 -7.11 -20.06
C LYS A 174 -10.73 -5.85 -20.56
N TRP A 175 -9.86 -5.24 -19.74
CA TRP A 175 -9.13 -4.05 -20.16
C TRP A 175 -8.15 -4.38 -21.28
N PRO A 176 -8.00 -3.49 -22.27
CA PRO A 176 -6.97 -3.64 -23.28
C PRO A 176 -5.59 -3.61 -22.61
N GLU A 177 -4.65 -4.40 -23.15
CA GLU A 177 -3.27 -4.37 -22.70
C GLU A 177 -2.71 -2.94 -22.89
N SER A 178 -2.35 -2.29 -21.80
CA SER A 178 -1.55 -1.07 -21.87
C SER A 178 -0.11 -1.50 -22.11
N GLY A 179 0.51 -1.08 -23.21
CA GLY A 179 1.90 -1.41 -23.58
C GLY A 179 3.00 -0.95 -22.60
N ASP A 180 2.62 -0.42 -21.43
CA ASP A 180 3.52 -0.06 -20.33
C ASP A 180 3.72 -1.25 -19.38
N GLU A 181 4.94 -1.80 -19.38
CA GLU A 181 5.47 -2.74 -18.38
C GLU A 181 5.69 -2.03 -17.03
N ILE A 182 4.62 -1.63 -16.36
CA ILE A 182 4.66 -1.16 -14.96
C ILE A 182 3.85 -2.14 -14.11
N GLY A 183 4.20 -3.42 -14.21
CA GLY A 183 3.74 -4.47 -13.31
C GLY A 183 4.78 -4.67 -12.21
N VAL A 184 4.33 -4.88 -10.96
CA VAL A 184 5.23 -5.48 -9.98
C VAL A 184 5.27 -6.97 -10.32
N ASP A 185 6.43 -7.42 -10.77
CA ASP A 185 6.66 -8.83 -11.04
C ASP A 185 6.60 -9.62 -9.72
N VAL A 186 5.42 -10.18 -9.41
CA VAL A 186 5.23 -11.10 -8.28
C VAL A 186 5.71 -12.50 -8.68
N TYR A 187 7.00 -12.64 -8.96
CA TYR A 187 7.62 -13.96 -9.01
C TYR A 187 7.71 -14.57 -7.60
N GLU A 188 7.44 -15.87 -7.56
CA GLU A 188 7.54 -16.80 -6.41
C GLU A 188 6.45 -16.74 -5.33
N LEU A 189 5.17 -16.84 -5.71
CA LEU A 189 4.20 -17.49 -4.83
C LEU A 189 4.50 -19.00 -4.82
N LYS A 190 5.15 -19.48 -3.75
CA LYS A 190 5.58 -20.88 -3.63
C LYS A 190 4.44 -21.91 -3.75
N ASN A 191 3.21 -21.52 -3.42
CA ASN A 191 2.02 -22.38 -3.44
C ASN A 191 1.01 -21.90 -4.51
N HIS A 192 1.52 -21.58 -5.70
CA HIS A 192 0.74 -21.21 -6.88
C HIS A 192 -0.43 -22.17 -7.14
N GLU A 193 -0.24 -23.48 -6.95
CA GLU A 193 -1.28 -24.49 -7.17
C GLU A 193 -2.44 -24.43 -6.15
N ASP A 194 -2.18 -24.16 -4.87
CA ASP A 194 -3.23 -24.09 -3.85
C ASP A 194 -4.10 -22.83 -3.99
N PHE A 195 -3.48 -21.70 -4.33
CA PHE A 195 -4.20 -20.48 -4.68
C PHE A 195 -5.06 -20.69 -5.94
N LEU A 196 -4.52 -21.34 -6.97
CA LEU A 196 -5.24 -21.68 -8.20
C LEU A 196 -6.42 -22.63 -7.96
N ASN A 197 -6.26 -23.62 -7.07
CA ASN A 197 -7.31 -24.60 -6.74
C ASN A 197 -8.51 -23.96 -6.04
N ALA A 198 -8.31 -22.86 -5.30
CA ALA A 198 -9.40 -22.13 -4.63
C ALA A 198 -10.25 -21.26 -5.57
N LEU A 199 -9.79 -21.00 -6.81
CA LEU A 199 -10.34 -19.94 -7.68
C LEU A 199 -11.17 -20.43 -8.87
N GLY A 200 -11.32 -21.75 -9.07
CA GLY A 200 -12.21 -22.32 -10.08
C GLY A 200 -11.72 -22.15 -11.54
N ASP A 201 -12.64 -22.08 -12.49
CA ASP A 201 -12.35 -22.23 -13.93
C ASP A 201 -11.63 -21.02 -14.58
N ASP A 202 -11.69 -19.82 -13.99
CA ASP A 202 -11.05 -18.58 -14.51
C ASP A 202 -9.61 -18.34 -13.95
N LYS A 203 -9.03 -19.38 -13.34
CA LYS A 203 -7.81 -19.34 -12.53
C LYS A 203 -6.54 -18.78 -13.21
N GLU A 204 -6.30 -19.11 -14.49
CA GLU A 204 -5.09 -18.63 -15.20
C GLU A 204 -5.16 -17.13 -15.48
N LYS A 205 -6.35 -16.62 -15.83
CA LYS A 205 -6.55 -15.19 -16.09
C LYS A 205 -6.41 -14.35 -14.81
N LEU A 206 -6.95 -14.85 -13.69
CA LEU A 206 -6.83 -14.18 -12.41
C LEU A 206 -5.38 -14.18 -11.90
N VAL A 207 -4.64 -15.27 -12.10
CA VAL A 207 -3.21 -15.32 -11.77
C VAL A 207 -2.39 -14.39 -12.65
N ASN A 208 -2.65 -14.32 -13.96
CA ASN A 208 -1.97 -13.35 -14.82
C ASN A 208 -2.31 -11.91 -14.42
N MET A 209 -3.57 -11.62 -14.08
CA MET A 209 -3.96 -10.30 -13.54
C MET A 209 -3.24 -9.96 -12.23
N ILE A 210 -3.01 -10.93 -11.35
CA ILE A 210 -2.23 -10.73 -10.12
C ILE A 210 -0.74 -10.50 -10.45
N LYS A 211 -0.19 -11.26 -11.40
CA LYS A 211 1.19 -11.08 -11.92
C LYS A 211 1.39 -9.73 -12.59
N GLU A 212 0.37 -9.24 -13.27
CA GLU A 212 0.35 -7.94 -13.96
C GLU A 212 -0.22 -6.84 -13.08
N THR A 213 -0.50 -7.09 -11.80
CA THR A 213 -1.13 -6.09 -10.92
C THR A 213 -0.24 -4.86 -10.86
N LYS A 214 -0.74 -3.79 -11.47
CA LYS A 214 -0.06 -2.51 -11.53
C LYS A 214 -0.36 -1.80 -10.23
N LEU A 215 0.65 -1.57 -9.41
CA LEU A 215 0.51 -0.66 -8.29
C LEU A 215 0.31 0.76 -8.83
N THR A 216 -0.95 1.17 -8.94
CA THR A 216 -1.32 2.46 -9.56
C THR A 216 -1.49 3.59 -8.55
N CYS A 217 -1.40 3.27 -7.26
CA CYS A 217 -1.54 4.26 -6.20
C CYS A 217 -0.53 4.00 -5.08
N GLY A 218 0.02 5.10 -4.60
CA GLY A 218 0.76 5.20 -3.35
C GLY A 218 0.52 6.56 -2.74
N ASN A 219 -0.62 7.21 -3.04
CA ASN A 219 -0.79 8.65 -2.84
C ASN A 219 -0.60 9.08 -1.38
N CYS A 220 -1.05 8.27 -0.42
CA CYS A 220 -0.82 8.53 0.99
C CYS A 220 0.67 8.51 1.39
N GLN A 221 1.52 7.81 0.64
CA GLN A 221 2.96 7.80 0.81
C GLN A 221 3.62 8.94 0.00
N LEU A 222 3.21 9.10 -1.26
CA LEU A 222 3.77 10.09 -2.20
C LEU A 222 3.63 11.53 -1.71
N ILE A 223 2.52 11.88 -1.05
CA ILE A 223 2.35 13.24 -0.54
C ILE A 223 3.04 13.47 0.81
N CYS A 224 3.34 12.42 1.58
CA CYS A 224 3.83 12.58 2.95
C CYS A 224 5.36 12.75 2.96
N TRP A 225 5.84 13.99 2.96
CA TRP A 225 7.27 14.32 2.84
C TRP A 225 7.96 14.65 4.17
N GLY A 226 7.23 14.66 5.28
CA GLY A 226 7.81 14.98 6.59
C GLY A 226 8.20 16.45 6.75
N ASP A 227 7.86 17.28 5.77
CA ASP A 227 7.79 18.74 5.84
C ASP A 227 6.35 19.19 5.49
N PRO A 228 5.71 20.05 6.30
CA PRO A 228 4.33 20.47 6.05
C PRO A 228 4.12 21.25 4.74
N LYS A 229 5.09 22.06 4.30
CA LYS A 229 4.96 22.87 3.08
C LYS A 229 5.07 21.98 1.85
N GLU A 230 6.03 21.06 1.83
CA GLU A 230 6.18 20.09 0.74
C GLU A 230 4.98 19.15 0.69
N THR A 231 4.50 18.69 1.84
CA THR A 231 3.28 17.85 1.93
C THR A 231 2.05 18.57 1.36
N ALA A 232 1.88 19.85 1.69
CA ALA A 232 0.78 20.66 1.17
C ALA A 232 0.89 20.89 -0.34
N GLU A 233 2.10 21.12 -0.86
CA GLU A 233 2.32 21.31 -2.30
C GLU A 233 2.07 20.01 -3.08
N ASN A 234 2.56 18.87 -2.58
CA ASN A 234 2.29 17.56 -3.19
C ASN A 234 0.80 17.21 -3.17
N TYR A 235 0.10 17.54 -2.09
CA TYR A 235 -1.36 17.44 -2.03
C TYR A 235 -2.03 18.30 -3.12
N ARG A 236 -1.59 19.55 -3.30
CA ARG A 236 -2.11 20.45 -4.32
C ARG A 236 -1.86 19.90 -5.72
N ILE A 237 -0.64 19.47 -6.04
CA ILE A 237 -0.29 18.90 -7.35
C ILE A 237 -1.19 17.68 -7.64
N LEU A 238 -1.27 16.72 -6.71
CA LEU A 238 -2.05 15.50 -6.90
C LEU A 238 -3.55 15.80 -7.09
N THR A 239 -4.13 16.69 -6.30
CA THR A 239 -5.57 16.97 -6.38
C THR A 239 -5.98 17.81 -7.59
N ASN A 240 -5.00 18.37 -8.30
CA ASN A 240 -5.17 19.11 -9.55
C ASN A 240 -4.61 18.35 -10.78
N SER A 241 -4.23 17.07 -10.65
CA SER A 241 -3.60 16.32 -11.73
C SER A 241 -4.57 15.82 -12.81
N GLY A 242 -5.88 15.98 -12.61
CA GLY A 242 -6.91 15.42 -13.49
C GLY A 242 -7.08 13.91 -13.35
N CYS A 243 -7.68 13.31 -14.37
CA CYS A 243 -8.23 11.96 -14.35
C CYS A 243 -7.58 11.08 -15.44
N ILE A 244 -7.14 9.88 -15.05
CA ILE A 244 -6.50 8.86 -15.88
C ILE A 244 -7.49 7.94 -16.60
N LEU A 245 -7.61 7.99 -17.91
CA LEU A 245 -8.48 7.12 -18.69
C LEU A 245 -7.65 6.14 -19.53
N GLN A 246 -8.27 5.03 -19.92
CA GLN A 246 -7.72 4.12 -20.91
C GLN A 246 -8.61 4.15 -22.17
N LYS A 247 -8.01 4.40 -23.33
CA LYS A 247 -8.68 4.29 -24.63
C LYS A 247 -8.88 2.83 -25.01
N GLU A 248 -9.77 2.57 -25.97
CA GLU A 248 -9.97 1.22 -26.54
C GLU A 248 -8.68 0.61 -27.12
N THR A 249 -7.73 1.46 -27.54
CA THR A 249 -6.40 1.06 -28.03
C THR A 249 -5.45 0.58 -26.93
N GLY A 250 -5.82 0.68 -25.65
CA GLY A 250 -4.94 0.41 -24.51
C GLY A 250 -4.17 1.62 -23.99
N GLU A 251 -4.12 2.71 -24.76
CA GLU A 251 -3.40 3.94 -24.42
C GLU A 251 -3.98 4.59 -23.15
N ILE A 252 -3.09 4.90 -22.20
CA ILE A 252 -3.41 5.64 -20.98
C ILE A 252 -3.26 7.13 -21.23
N ILE A 253 -4.29 7.91 -20.93
CA ILE A 253 -4.30 9.37 -21.07
C ILE A 253 -4.70 10.06 -19.77
N VAL A 254 -4.25 11.30 -19.61
CA VAL A 254 -4.66 12.18 -18.51
C VAL A 254 -5.52 13.30 -19.09
N LEU A 255 -6.72 13.50 -18.56
CA LEU A 255 -7.61 14.58 -18.96
C LEU A 255 -8.01 15.45 -17.77
N PRO A 256 -8.31 16.75 -17.98
CA PRO A 256 -9.07 17.55 -17.02
C PRO A 256 -10.38 16.85 -16.62
N HIS A 257 -10.87 17.11 -15.41
CA HIS A 257 -12.02 16.36 -14.91
C HIS A 257 -13.30 16.59 -15.71
N GLU A 258 -13.48 17.79 -16.27
CA GLU A 258 -14.61 18.15 -17.13
C GLU A 258 -14.66 17.32 -18.42
N GLU A 259 -13.50 16.95 -18.95
CA GLU A 259 -13.38 16.11 -20.14
C GLU A 259 -13.47 14.62 -19.83
N ALA A 260 -13.21 14.25 -18.57
CA ALA A 260 -13.19 12.87 -18.09
C ALA A 260 -14.55 12.35 -17.58
N GLU A 261 -15.62 13.14 -17.58
CA GLU A 261 -16.96 12.78 -17.08
C GLU A 261 -17.74 11.76 -17.95
N ARG A 262 -17.10 11.08 -18.89
CA ARG A 262 -17.75 10.13 -19.80
C ARG A 262 -18.11 8.79 -19.16
#